data_AF-A0AAW2XBD3-F1
#
_entry.id   AF-A0AAW2XBD3-F1
#
_cell.length_a   1.000
_cell.length_b   1.000
_cell.length_c   1.000
_cell.angle_alpha   90.00
_cell.angle_beta   90.00
_cell.angle_gamma   90.00
#
_symmetry.space_group_name_H-M   'P 1'
#
loop_
_entity.id
_entity.type
_entity.pdbx_description
1 polymer ?
#
loop_
_entity_poly.entity_id
_entity_poly.type
_entity_poly.pdbx_seq_one_letter_code
_entity_poly.pdbx_strand_id
1 'polypeptide(L)'
;METNKLNDTNYNDWLRNLRIVLDFKNQGYVLEPLPTALPEGSSPEERLIFEKWHEDNRKVRNIILVSMTNEIQKQYDRVEEVPSIMLRMKDVYAVPDRHIDMPR
;
A
#
# COMPACT_ATOMS: atom_id res chain seq x y z
N MET A 1 -11.41 11.29 12.89
CA MET A 1 -10.73 10.87 11.65
C MET A 1 -9.21 10.88 11.78
N GLU A 2 -8.60 11.64 12.69
CA GLU A 2 -7.13 11.63 12.89
C GLU A 2 -6.58 10.39 13.62
N THR A 3 -7.38 9.73 14.45
CA THR A 3 -6.95 8.60 15.31
C THR A 3 -6.46 7.37 14.55
N ASN A 4 -6.80 7.23 13.27
CA ASN A 4 -6.41 6.08 12.43
C ASN A 4 -5.40 6.45 11.35
N LYS A 5 -4.88 7.68 11.35
CA LYS A 5 -3.80 8.05 10.44
C LYS A 5 -2.50 7.38 10.86
N LEU A 6 -1.71 6.98 9.87
CA LEU A 6 -0.36 6.51 10.13
C LEU A 6 0.46 7.61 10.79
N ASN A 7 1.09 7.24 11.90
CA ASN A 7 2.15 7.96 12.58
C ASN A 7 3.33 7.01 12.83
N ASP A 8 4.37 7.46 13.51
CA ASP A 8 5.61 6.72 13.70
C ASP A 8 5.48 5.46 14.59
N THR A 9 4.33 5.22 15.21
CA THR A 9 4.15 4.18 16.23
C THR A 9 3.09 3.13 15.91
N ASN A 10 2.21 3.37 14.92
CA ASN A 10 1.00 2.57 14.72
C ASN A 10 0.95 1.82 13.38
N TYR A 11 2.11 1.56 12.75
CA TYR A 11 2.17 0.94 11.41
C TYR A 11 1.37 -0.35 11.28
N ASN A 12 1.47 -1.27 12.24
CA ASN A 12 0.77 -2.57 12.16
C ASN A 12 -0.76 -2.42 12.22
N ASP A 13 -1.26 -1.53 13.09
CA ASP A 13 -2.70 -1.24 13.21
C ASP A 13 -3.21 -0.48 11.99
N TRP A 14 -2.44 0.49 11.50
CA TRP A 14 -2.73 1.22 10.27
C TRP A 14 -2.79 0.27 9.07
N LEU A 15 -1.84 -0.65 8.93
CA LEU A 15 -1.79 -1.64 7.86
C LEU A 15 -3.00 -2.58 7.91
N ARG A 16 -3.42 -3.01 9.11
CA ARG A 16 -4.63 -3.81 9.30
C ARG A 16 -5.87 -3.04 8.85
N ASN A 17 -6.01 -1.78 9.24
CA ASN A 17 -7.14 -0.93 8.84
C ASN A 17 -7.16 -0.69 7.32
N LEU A 18 -6.00 -0.42 6.72
CA LEU A 18 -5.86 -0.27 5.28
C LEU A 18 -6.34 -1.53 4.55
N ARG A 19 -5.89 -2.72 4.97
CA ARG A 19 -6.29 -3.99 4.37
C ARG A 19 -7.81 -4.20 4.41
N ILE A 20 -8.49 -3.83 5.51
CA ILE A 20 -9.95 -3.89 5.61
C ILE A 20 -10.62 -2.97 4.57
N VAL A 21 -10.14 -1.73 4.43
CA VAL A 21 -10.67 -0.77 3.45
C VAL A 21 -10.46 -1.26 2.01
N LEU A 22 -9.30 -1.85 1.73
CA LEU A 22 -8.97 -2.36 0.40
C LEU A 22 -9.72 -3.64 0.05
N ASP A 23 -9.96 -4.51 1.02
CA ASP A 23 -10.80 -5.70 0.87
C ASP A 23 -12.25 -5.30 0.53
N PHE A 24 -12.82 -4.34 1.27
CA PHE A 24 -14.15 -3.79 0.96
C PHE A 24 -14.26 -3.21 -0.46
N LYS A 25 -13.16 -2.67 -1.00
CA LYS A 25 -13.10 -2.11 -2.35
C LYS A 25 -12.69 -3.12 -3.43
N ASN A 26 -12.33 -4.35 -3.05
CA ASN A 26 -11.73 -5.36 -3.92
C ASN A 26 -10.45 -4.86 -4.64
N GLN A 27 -9.59 -4.14 -3.92
CA GLN A 27 -8.37 -3.51 -4.43
C GLN A 27 -7.09 -3.96 -3.70
N GLY A 28 -7.19 -4.95 -2.81
CA GLY A 28 -6.05 -5.44 -2.03
C GLY A 28 -4.89 -5.98 -2.88
N TYR A 29 -5.19 -6.47 -4.09
CA TYR A 29 -4.21 -7.00 -5.03
C TYR A 29 -3.15 -5.98 -5.48
N VAL A 30 -3.43 -4.68 -5.35
CA VAL A 30 -2.51 -3.60 -5.75
C VAL A 30 -1.37 -3.38 -4.75
N LEU A 31 -1.46 -3.99 -3.57
CA LEU A 31 -0.32 -3.99 -2.62
C LEU A 31 0.86 -4.80 -3.15
N GLU A 32 0.60 -5.75 -4.04
CA GLU A 32 1.62 -6.56 -4.69
C GLU A 32 1.98 -5.97 -6.07
N PRO A 33 3.24 -6.03 -6.49
CA PRO A 33 3.65 -5.55 -7.81
C PRO A 33 3.04 -6.39 -8.92
N LEU A 34 2.51 -5.72 -9.95
CA LEU A 34 2.17 -6.39 -11.21
C LEU A 34 3.48 -6.76 -11.94
N PRO A 35 3.56 -7.93 -12.59
CA PRO A 35 4.58 -8.16 -13.61
C PRO A 35 4.53 -7.02 -14.64
N THR A 36 5.71 -6.55 -15.04
CA THR A 36 6.00 -5.37 -15.89
C THR A 36 5.13 -5.23 -17.14
N ALA A 37 5.24 -4.05 -17.79
CA ALA A 37 4.54 -3.60 -19.00
C ALA A 37 4.05 -4.69 -19.96
N LEU A 38 2.83 -4.51 -20.45
CA LEU A 38 2.20 -5.41 -21.41
C LEU A 38 3.05 -5.61 -22.68
N PRO A 39 3.34 -6.86 -23.07
CA PRO A 39 4.00 -7.16 -24.34
C PRO A 39 3.27 -6.63 -25.56
N GLU A 40 4.02 -6.40 -26.63
CA GLU A 40 3.43 -6.09 -27.92
C GLU A 40 2.62 -7.30 -28.42
N GLY A 41 1.38 -7.06 -28.85
CA GLY A 41 0.44 -8.12 -29.22
C GLY A 41 -0.44 -8.65 -28.09
N SER A 42 -0.36 -8.07 -26.88
CA SER A 42 -1.28 -8.42 -25.79
C SER A 42 -2.75 -8.32 -26.17
N SER A 43 -3.53 -9.27 -25.68
CA SER A 43 -4.96 -9.38 -25.96
C SER A 43 -5.75 -8.19 -25.41
N PRO A 44 -6.95 -7.90 -25.93
CA PRO A 44 -7.83 -6.87 -25.36
C PRO A 44 -8.11 -7.09 -23.86
N GLU A 45 -8.24 -8.34 -23.42
CA GLU A 45 -8.47 -8.70 -22.02
C GLU A 45 -7.26 -8.39 -21.14
N GLU A 46 -6.04 -8.69 -21.62
CA GLU A 46 -4.80 -8.36 -20.91
C GLU A 46 -4.63 -6.84 -20.75
N ARG A 47 -4.97 -6.08 -21.80
CA ARG A 47 -5.01 -4.60 -21.78
C ARG A 47 -5.98 -4.07 -20.74
N LEU A 48 -7.18 -4.61 -20.70
CA LEU A 48 -8.20 -4.22 -19.73
C LEU A 48 -7.75 -4.49 -18.28
N ILE A 49 -7.11 -5.64 -18.03
CA ILE A 49 -6.56 -5.99 -16.71
C ILE A 49 -5.48 -4.98 -16.30
N PHE A 50 -4.56 -4.65 -17.21
CA PHE A 50 -3.48 -3.70 -16.96
C PHE A 50 -3.99 -2.27 -16.69
N GLU A 51 -4.92 -1.78 -17.52
CA GLU A 51 -5.55 -0.47 -17.33
C GLU A 51 -6.29 -0.41 -15.99
N LYS A 52 -7.04 -1.46 -15.66
CA LYS A 52 -7.73 -1.59 -14.37
C LYS A 52 -6.75 -1.57 -13.20
N TRP A 53 -5.63 -2.27 -13.31
CA TRP A 53 -4.60 -2.28 -12.26
C TRP A 53 -4.05 -0.87 -12.04
N HIS A 54 -3.72 -0.12 -13.10
CA HIS A 54 -3.23 1.26 -12.96
C HIS A 54 -4.29 2.21 -12.40
N GLU A 55 -5.56 2.04 -12.74
CA GLU A 55 -6.64 2.81 -12.16
C GLU A 55 -6.79 2.53 -10.66
N ASP A 56 -6.79 1.26 -10.28
CA ASP A 56 -6.89 0.86 -8.88
C ASP A 56 -5.62 1.28 -8.09
N ASN A 57 -4.42 1.24 -8.68
CA ASN A 57 -3.19 1.79 -8.10
C ASN A 57 -3.32 3.27 -7.75
N ARG A 58 -3.81 4.11 -8.68
CA ARG A 58 -4.05 5.53 -8.39
C ARG A 58 -5.04 5.74 -7.24
N LYS A 59 -6.12 4.94 -7.19
CA LYS A 59 -7.12 5.02 -6.11
C LYS A 59 -6.53 4.61 -4.76
N VAL A 60 -5.84 3.47 -4.71
CA VAL A 60 -5.23 2.93 -3.48
C VAL A 60 -4.14 3.87 -2.98
N ARG A 61 -3.30 4.39 -3.86
CA ARG A 61 -2.32 5.42 -3.54
C ARG A 61 -2.96 6.63 -2.85
N ASN A 62 -4.06 7.14 -3.37
CA ASN A 62 -4.76 8.27 -2.76
C ASN A 62 -5.31 7.90 -1.37
N ILE A 63 -5.87 6.70 -1.20
CA ILE A 63 -6.33 6.20 0.11
C ILE A 63 -5.18 6.16 1.11
N ILE A 64 -4.01 5.63 0.70
CA ILE A 64 -2.81 5.56 1.53
C ILE A 64 -2.38 6.98 1.93
N LEU A 65 -2.24 7.90 0.97
CA LEU A 65 -1.78 9.27 1.24
C LEU A 65 -2.71 10.04 2.19
N VAL A 66 -4.03 9.95 2.03
CA VAL A 66 -4.97 10.64 2.95
C VAL A 66 -5.06 9.98 4.32
N SER A 67 -4.63 8.71 4.43
CA SER A 67 -4.56 7.96 5.69
C SER A 67 -3.26 8.19 6.46
N MET A 68 -2.44 9.16 6.05
CA MET A 68 -1.19 9.53 6.73
C MET A 68 -1.32 10.89 7.42
N THR A 69 -0.47 11.15 8.41
CA THR A 69 -0.22 12.53 8.86
C THR A 69 0.38 13.35 7.73
N ASN A 70 0.19 14.67 7.75
CA ASN A 70 0.71 15.56 6.72
C ASN A 70 2.25 15.48 6.58
N GLU A 71 2.96 15.18 7.67
CA GLU A 71 4.42 15.04 7.68
C GLU A 71 4.86 13.80 6.90
N ILE A 72 4.24 12.65 7.16
CA ILE A 72 4.52 11.39 6.46
C ILE A 72 4.04 11.49 5.00
N GLN A 73 2.85 12.03 4.75
CA GLN A 73 2.29 12.16 3.41
C GLN A 73 3.24 12.84 2.42
N LYS A 74 3.88 13.95 2.82
CA LYS A 74 4.84 14.71 1.99
C LYS A 74 6.08 13.91 1.56
N GLN A 75 6.39 12.82 2.26
CA GLN A 75 7.51 11.94 1.91
C GLN A 75 7.16 10.99 0.77
N TYR A 76 5.86 10.69 0.58
CA TYR A 76 5.36 9.68 -0.35
C TYR A 76 4.49 10.25 -1.48
N ASP A 77 4.08 11.52 -1.42
CA ASP A 77 3.15 12.16 -2.37
C ASP A 77 3.64 12.27 -3.82
N ARG A 78 4.91 11.96 -4.08
CA ARG A 78 5.53 11.87 -5.42
C ARG A 78 5.83 10.44 -5.88
N VAL A 79 5.62 9.42 -5.03
CA VAL A 79 5.82 8.02 -5.42
C VAL A 79 4.56 7.53 -6.11
N GLU A 80 4.65 6.99 -7.30
CA GLU A 80 3.47 6.59 -8.10
C GLU A 80 2.97 5.18 -7.76
N GLU A 81 3.89 4.27 -7.47
CA GLU A 81 3.57 2.85 -7.30
C GLU A 81 3.31 2.51 -5.83
N VAL A 82 2.11 1.97 -5.55
CA VAL A 82 1.71 1.53 -4.21
C VAL A 82 2.70 0.51 -3.62
N PRO A 83 3.15 -0.53 -4.34
CA PRO A 83 4.12 -1.49 -3.79
C PRO A 83 5.42 -0.82 -3.33
N SER A 84 5.88 0.23 -4.03
CA SER A 84 7.08 0.98 -3.65
C SER A 84 6.88 1.79 -2.37
N ILE A 85 5.69 2.39 -2.19
CA ILE A 85 5.32 3.07 -0.95
C ILE A 85 5.30 2.06 0.20
N MET A 86 4.59 0.93 0.03
CA MET A 86 4.43 -0.09 1.06
C MET A 86 5.77 -0.69 1.51
N LEU A 87 6.68 -0.97 0.56
CA LEU A 87 8.01 -1.48 0.87
C LEU A 87 8.80 -0.50 1.75
N ARG A 88 8.90 0.77 1.34
CA ARG A 88 9.62 1.80 2.10
C ARG A 88 9.03 2.00 3.50
N MET A 89 7.70 1.99 3.60
CA MET A 89 7.03 2.15 4.89
C MET A 89 7.28 0.97 5.82
N LYS A 90 7.30 -0.25 5.29
CA LYS A 90 7.64 -1.44 6.06
C LYS A 90 9.06 -1.33 6.62
N ASP A 91 10.02 -0.87 5.83
CA ASP A 91 11.42 -0.76 6.28
C ASP A 91 11.61 0.31 7.37
N VAL A 92 10.81 1.39 7.33
CA VAL A 92 10.94 2.52 8.27
C VAL A 92 10.11 2.33 9.54
N TYR A 93 8.86 1.87 9.40
CA TYR A 93 7.86 1.94 10.49
C TYR A 93 7.42 0.57 11.01
N ALA A 94 7.70 -0.53 10.31
CA ALA A 94 7.34 -1.84 10.84
C ALA A 94 8.25 -2.15 12.04
N VAL A 95 7.63 -2.30 13.21
CA VAL A 95 8.33 -2.84 14.36
C VAL A 95 8.51 -4.34 14.10
N PRO A 96 9.75 -4.87 14.11
CA PRO A 96 9.96 -6.31 14.08
C PRO A 96 9.18 -6.91 15.24
N ASP A 97 8.41 -7.95 14.97
CA ASP A 97 7.75 -8.71 16.02
C ASP A 97 8.87 -9.25 16.92
N ARG A 98 9.09 -8.61 18.07
CA ARG A 98 10.09 -9.07 19.01
C ARG A 98 9.50 -10.36 19.55
N HIS A 99 9.92 -11.49 18.98
CA HIS A 99 9.79 -12.77 19.67
C HIS A 99 10.29 -12.54 21.09
N ILE A 100 9.35 -12.62 22.03
CA ILE A 100 9.66 -12.65 23.46
C ILE A 100 10.43 -13.96 23.64
N ASP A 101 11.74 -13.90 23.53
CA ASP A 101 12.62 -14.90 24.11
C ASP A 101 12.41 -14.80 25.63
N MET A 102 11.50 -15.61 26.16
CA MET A 102 11.48 -15.91 27.58
C MET A 102 12.76 -16.69 27.89
N PRO A 103 13.62 -16.21 28.81
CA PRO A 103 14.73 -17.01 29.28
C PRO A 103 14.19 -18.19 30.09
N ARG A 104 14.74 -19.38 29.83
CA ARG A 104 14.50 -20.59 30.62
C ARG A 104 15.09 -20.46 32.02
#